data_AF-A0A2M3Z3N7-F1
#
_entry.id   AF-A0A2M3Z3N7-F1
#
_cell.length_a   1.000
_cell.length_b   1.000
_cell.length_c   1.000
_cell.angle_alpha   90.00
_cell.angle_beta   90.00
_cell.angle_gamma   90.00
#
_symmetry.space_group_name_H-M   'P 1'
#
loop_
_entity.id
_entity.type
_entity.pdbx_description
1 polymer ?
#
loop_
_entity_poly.entity_id
_entity_poly.type
_entity_poly.pdbx_seq_one_letter_code
_entity_poly.pdbx_strand_id
1 'polypeptide(L)'
;EVKISSPDYRNMNVDEALSDFRLRIEHYQERYEVLSEELEKDLSYMKIYNTGEKVVVHKHEGHIQSRIVYYLMNIHITPRTIYLTRHGESEHNLQGLIGGDSNLSERGRRYAQALAKYIDEQQIEGLRVWTSWLKRTIQTVADVNAPQERWKALNEIDAGICEEMTYEDIQQRFPEEFKARDQNKFAYRYPRGESYEDLVVRLEPVMMELERQGNVLVVSHQAVLRCVLAYFLDKSADELPYLKVPLHTIIKLTPVAYGCKVEHIMLPIHAVDTHRAKPEVPGQLDAKFVGKPDPNPAEKK
;
A
#
# COMPACT_ATOMS: atom_id res chain seq x y z
N GLU A 1 -14.57 17.38 -14.50
CA GLU A 1 -15.28 16.36 -13.70
C GLU A 1 -15.43 16.75 -12.23
N VAL A 2 -14.34 16.85 -11.47
CA VAL A 2 -14.35 17.08 -10.01
C VAL A 2 -15.18 18.28 -9.55
N LYS A 3 -15.12 19.40 -10.27
CA LYS A 3 -15.86 20.62 -9.91
C LYS A 3 -17.35 20.54 -10.23
N ILE A 4 -17.72 19.81 -11.27
CA ILE A 4 -19.12 19.66 -11.70
C ILE A 4 -19.86 18.69 -10.78
N SER A 5 -19.15 17.68 -10.22
CA SER A 5 -19.67 16.80 -9.18
C SER A 5 -19.65 17.41 -7.77
N SER A 6 -19.33 18.71 -7.64
CA SER A 6 -19.30 19.42 -6.36
C SER A 6 -20.72 19.58 -5.78
N PRO A 7 -20.89 19.59 -4.45
CA PRO A 7 -22.16 19.94 -3.81
C PRO A 7 -22.78 21.26 -4.29
N ASP A 8 -21.94 22.23 -4.69
CA ASP A 8 -22.35 23.55 -5.22
C ASP A 8 -23.26 23.46 -6.46
N TYR A 9 -23.14 22.37 -7.25
CA TYR A 9 -23.78 22.23 -8.55
C TYR A 9 -24.84 21.12 -8.62
N ARG A 10 -25.28 20.56 -7.48
CA ARG A 10 -26.18 19.39 -7.41
C ARG A 10 -27.47 19.51 -8.23
N ASN A 11 -28.00 20.73 -8.36
CA ASN A 11 -29.29 20.99 -9.02
C ASN A 11 -29.13 21.64 -10.40
N MET A 12 -27.92 21.71 -10.93
CA MET A 12 -27.64 22.29 -12.25
C MET A 12 -27.30 21.18 -13.24
N ASN A 13 -27.61 21.40 -14.51
CA ASN A 13 -27.06 20.54 -15.55
C ASN A 13 -25.57 20.85 -15.78
N VAL A 14 -24.89 19.94 -16.49
CA VAL A 14 -23.43 20.00 -16.68
C VAL A 14 -23.00 21.28 -17.40
N ASP A 15 -23.75 21.73 -18.40
CA ASP A 15 -23.40 22.90 -19.20
C ASP A 15 -23.58 24.21 -18.43
N GLU A 16 -24.67 24.32 -17.65
CA GLU A 16 -24.91 25.43 -16.74
C GLU A 16 -23.84 25.51 -15.66
N ALA A 17 -23.53 24.39 -15.00
CA ALA A 17 -22.49 24.33 -13.97
C ALA A 17 -21.11 24.72 -14.52
N LEU A 18 -20.78 24.29 -15.74
CA LEU A 18 -19.51 24.64 -16.39
C LEU A 18 -19.45 26.13 -16.74
N SER A 19 -20.56 26.70 -17.21
CA SER A 19 -20.67 28.12 -17.54
C SER A 19 -20.55 28.99 -16.31
N ASP A 20 -21.27 28.66 -15.24
CA ASP A 20 -21.16 29.34 -13.94
C ASP A 20 -19.73 29.24 -13.36
N PHE A 21 -19.13 28.04 -13.41
CA PHE A 21 -17.78 27.85 -12.89
C PHE A 21 -16.73 28.68 -13.66
N ARG A 22 -16.90 28.88 -14.97
CA ARG A 22 -16.03 29.78 -15.76
C ARG A 22 -16.18 31.23 -15.33
N LEU A 23 -17.40 31.71 -15.16
CA LEU A 23 -17.67 33.06 -14.65
C LEU A 23 -17.05 33.26 -13.26
N ARG A 24 -17.12 32.23 -12.41
CA ARG A 24 -16.46 32.25 -11.10
C ARG A 24 -14.95 32.40 -11.22
N ILE A 25 -14.30 31.70 -12.16
CA ILE A 25 -12.85 31.87 -12.42
C ILE A 25 -12.54 33.29 -12.87
N GLU A 26 -13.28 33.82 -13.85
CA GLU A 26 -13.11 35.19 -14.35
C GLU A 26 -13.20 36.21 -13.21
N HIS A 27 -14.17 36.05 -12.32
CA HIS A 27 -14.33 36.90 -11.15
C HIS A 27 -13.10 36.90 -10.22
N TYR A 28 -12.47 35.74 -9.99
CA TYR A 28 -11.24 35.67 -9.20
C TYR A 28 -10.04 36.28 -9.96
N GLN A 29 -9.98 36.15 -11.29
CA GLN A 29 -8.89 36.71 -12.10
C GLN A 29 -8.80 38.24 -12.00
N GLU A 30 -9.93 38.94 -11.83
CA GLU A 30 -9.97 40.40 -11.67
C GLU A 30 -9.19 40.91 -10.46
N ARG A 31 -8.99 40.07 -9.44
CA ARG A 31 -8.38 40.44 -8.15
C ARG A 31 -7.19 39.58 -7.75
N TYR A 32 -6.82 38.61 -8.58
CA TYR A 32 -5.79 37.64 -8.22
C TYR A 32 -4.39 38.25 -8.34
N GLU A 33 -3.73 38.41 -7.21
CA GLU A 33 -2.33 38.83 -7.13
C GLU A 33 -1.45 37.60 -6.89
N VAL A 34 -0.46 37.41 -7.77
CA VAL A 34 0.42 36.24 -7.72
C VAL A 34 1.58 36.51 -6.76
N LEU A 35 1.90 35.56 -5.89
CA LEU A 35 3.11 35.60 -5.06
C LEU A 35 4.36 35.90 -5.89
N SER A 36 5.17 36.83 -5.42
CA SER A 36 6.39 37.32 -6.04
C SER A 36 7.54 37.31 -5.02
N GLU A 37 8.75 37.01 -5.49
CA GLU A 37 9.93 37.01 -4.63
C GLU A 37 10.28 38.43 -4.14
N GLU A 38 9.83 39.46 -4.87
CA GLU A 38 10.10 40.86 -4.55
C GLU A 38 9.19 41.45 -3.48
N LEU A 39 7.90 41.12 -3.51
CA LEU A 39 6.91 41.63 -2.56
C LEU A 39 6.84 40.75 -1.30
N GLU A 40 6.93 39.42 -1.46
CA GLU A 40 6.81 38.43 -0.37
C GLU A 40 8.17 37.88 0.07
N LYS A 41 9.17 38.77 0.19
CA LYS A 41 10.56 38.42 0.53
C LYS A 41 10.72 37.60 1.80
N ASP A 42 9.80 37.69 2.75
CA ASP A 42 9.92 37.02 4.06
C ASP A 42 9.01 35.81 4.22
N LEU A 43 8.27 35.41 3.17
CA LEU A 43 7.37 34.26 3.21
C LEU A 43 8.04 33.00 2.63
N SER A 44 7.78 31.86 3.26
CA SER A 44 8.09 30.53 2.73
C SER A 44 6.97 30.04 1.83
N TYR A 45 7.24 29.75 0.56
CA TYR A 45 6.22 29.23 -0.37
C TYR A 45 6.80 28.39 -1.51
N MET A 46 5.91 27.64 -2.16
CA MET A 46 6.19 26.88 -3.37
C MET A 46 5.15 27.23 -4.44
N LYS A 47 5.60 27.54 -5.66
CA LYS A 47 4.74 27.76 -6.84
C LYS A 47 4.95 26.61 -7.80
N ILE A 48 3.87 25.93 -8.14
CA ILE A 48 3.84 24.84 -9.11
C ILE A 48 3.13 25.35 -10.36
N TYR A 49 3.86 25.40 -11.47
CA TYR A 49 3.37 25.86 -12.76
C TYR A 49 3.02 24.66 -13.61
N ASN A 50 1.90 24.76 -14.35
CA ASN A 50 1.46 23.77 -15.34
C ASN A 50 1.57 22.33 -14.85
N THR A 51 1.07 22.08 -13.63
CA THR A 51 1.05 20.71 -13.06
C THR A 51 2.45 20.09 -12.94
N GLY A 52 3.45 20.88 -12.54
CA GLY A 52 4.79 20.39 -12.22
C GLY A 52 5.84 20.62 -13.29
N GLU A 53 5.49 21.21 -14.44
CA GLU A 53 6.45 21.57 -15.49
C GLU A 53 7.56 22.51 -14.98
N LYS A 54 7.18 23.45 -14.10
CA LYS A 54 8.13 24.33 -13.41
C LYS A 54 7.73 24.47 -11.96
N VAL A 55 8.73 24.47 -11.09
CA VAL A 55 8.58 24.69 -9.66
C VAL A 55 9.48 25.83 -9.22
N VAL A 56 8.96 26.74 -8.40
CA VAL A 56 9.75 27.77 -7.70
C VAL A 56 9.55 27.56 -6.20
N VAL A 57 10.64 27.48 -5.45
CA VAL A 57 10.63 27.33 -3.99
C VAL A 57 11.35 28.53 -3.39
N HIS A 58 10.67 29.24 -2.51
CA HIS A 58 11.21 30.43 -1.85
C HIS A 58 11.25 30.22 -0.33
N LYS A 59 12.43 30.48 0.27
CA LYS A 59 12.70 30.41 1.72
C LYS A 59 12.08 29.20 2.45
N HIS A 60 12.26 27.99 1.93
CA HIS A 60 11.86 26.82 2.72
C HIS A 60 12.82 26.63 3.91
N GLU A 61 12.28 26.42 5.10
CA GLU A 61 13.03 26.32 6.34
C GLU A 61 12.72 25.01 7.07
N GLY A 62 13.78 24.34 7.50
CA GLY A 62 13.68 23.11 8.28
C GLY A 62 13.22 21.89 7.49
N HIS A 63 13.23 20.75 8.19
CA HIS A 63 13.04 19.45 7.58
C HIS A 63 11.66 19.26 6.94
N ILE A 64 10.58 19.66 7.62
CA ILE A 64 9.21 19.40 7.15
C ILE A 64 8.91 20.14 5.85
N GLN A 65 9.33 21.39 5.71
CA GLN A 65 9.09 22.16 4.49
C GLN A 65 9.88 21.58 3.30
N SER A 66 11.16 21.19 3.50
CA SER A 66 11.93 20.49 2.47
C SER A 66 11.27 19.18 2.03
N ARG A 67 10.67 18.43 2.97
CA ARG A 67 9.95 17.18 2.70
C ARG A 67 8.66 17.42 1.90
N ILE A 68 7.91 18.49 2.20
CA ILE A 68 6.73 18.88 1.43
C ILE A 68 7.12 19.23 0.00
N VAL A 69 8.18 20.03 -0.18
CA VAL A 69 8.72 20.38 -1.51
C VAL A 69 9.11 19.11 -2.27
N TYR A 70 9.89 18.23 -1.64
CA TYR A 70 10.31 16.96 -2.23
C TYR A 70 9.10 16.11 -2.67
N TYR A 71 8.09 15.97 -1.82
CA TYR A 71 6.88 15.23 -2.15
C TYR A 71 6.16 15.83 -3.37
N LEU A 72 5.89 17.14 -3.34
CA LEU A 72 5.16 17.84 -4.39
C LEU A 72 5.91 17.86 -5.74
N MET A 73 7.24 17.72 -5.73
CA MET A 73 8.05 17.58 -6.94
C MET A 73 8.00 16.18 -7.57
N ASN A 74 7.58 15.15 -6.82
CA ASN A 74 7.57 13.76 -7.28
C ASN A 74 6.18 13.23 -7.64
N ILE A 75 5.10 13.90 -7.23
CA ILE A 75 3.74 13.51 -7.61
C ILE A 75 3.40 13.96 -9.04
N HIS A 76 2.45 13.26 -9.66
CA HIS A 76 1.87 13.66 -10.94
C HIS A 76 0.38 13.31 -11.03
N ILE A 77 -0.34 13.97 -11.94
CA ILE A 77 -1.79 13.76 -12.14
C ILE A 77 -2.13 12.78 -13.27
N THR A 78 -1.13 12.33 -14.04
CA THR A 78 -1.33 11.37 -15.13
C THR A 78 -2.07 10.13 -14.61
N PRO A 79 -3.18 9.72 -15.25
CA PRO A 79 -3.90 8.52 -14.87
C PRO A 79 -2.99 7.30 -14.87
N ARG A 80 -3.09 6.49 -13.81
CA ARG A 80 -2.27 5.29 -13.61
C ARG A 80 -3.00 4.27 -12.76
N THR A 81 -2.54 3.02 -12.81
CA THR A 81 -3.04 1.95 -11.97
C THR A 81 -1.92 1.30 -11.18
N ILE A 82 -2.12 1.12 -9.88
CA ILE A 82 -1.20 0.40 -9.00
C ILE A 82 -1.85 -0.94 -8.64
N TYR A 83 -1.18 -2.03 -8.95
CA TYR A 83 -1.60 -3.38 -8.61
C TYR A 83 -0.79 -3.84 -7.40
N LEU A 84 -1.47 -4.25 -6.34
CA LEU A 84 -0.85 -4.81 -5.15
C LEU A 84 -1.26 -6.26 -5.01
N THR A 85 -0.31 -7.15 -4.79
CA THR A 85 -0.63 -8.51 -4.38
C THR A 85 0.45 -9.11 -3.51
N ARG A 86 0.06 -10.04 -2.64
CA ARG A 86 1.04 -10.83 -1.91
C ARG A 86 1.73 -11.80 -2.87
N HIS A 87 2.89 -12.30 -2.46
CA HIS A 87 3.39 -13.55 -3.03
C HIS A 87 2.30 -14.65 -3.02
N GLY A 88 2.41 -15.61 -3.92
CA GLY A 88 1.61 -16.84 -3.84
C GLY A 88 1.82 -17.55 -2.50
N GLU A 89 0.85 -18.38 -2.09
CA GLU A 89 0.93 -19.15 -0.85
C GLU A 89 2.30 -19.86 -0.72
N SER A 90 2.95 -19.71 0.43
CA SER A 90 4.27 -20.31 0.69
C SER A 90 4.17 -21.55 1.59
N GLU A 91 5.24 -22.33 1.64
CA GLU A 91 5.33 -23.48 2.57
C GLU A 91 5.17 -23.05 4.05
N HIS A 92 5.75 -21.91 4.44
CA HIS A 92 5.53 -21.35 5.78
C HIS A 92 4.08 -20.95 6.03
N ASN A 93 3.35 -20.46 5.02
CA ASN A 93 1.93 -20.17 5.20
C ASN A 93 1.14 -21.44 5.52
N LEU A 94 1.39 -22.55 4.82
CA LEU A 94 0.77 -23.84 5.09
C LEU A 94 1.04 -24.37 6.50
N GLN A 95 2.21 -24.03 7.05
CA GLN A 95 2.64 -24.42 8.39
C GLN A 95 2.20 -23.43 9.49
N GLY A 96 1.66 -22.26 9.11
CA GLY A 96 1.30 -21.20 10.05
C GLY A 96 2.50 -20.41 10.60
N LEU A 97 3.68 -20.55 10.00
CA LEU A 97 4.91 -19.88 10.41
C LEU A 97 4.93 -18.43 9.88
N ILE A 98 5.38 -17.50 10.73
CA ILE A 98 5.66 -16.11 10.32
C ILE A 98 7.12 -15.96 9.88
N GLY A 99 7.39 -14.98 9.01
CA GLY A 99 8.76 -14.67 8.57
C GLY A 99 9.39 -15.74 7.66
N GLY A 100 10.72 -15.83 7.71
CA GLY A 100 11.55 -16.75 6.96
C GLY A 100 11.62 -16.47 5.44
N ASP A 101 12.24 -17.40 4.70
CA ASP A 101 12.44 -17.30 3.25
C ASP A 101 12.07 -18.61 2.52
N SER A 102 10.89 -19.15 2.85
CA SER A 102 10.37 -20.37 2.23
C SER A 102 9.98 -20.18 0.76
N ASN A 103 10.00 -21.29 0.00
CA ASN A 103 9.48 -21.34 -1.37
C ASN A 103 7.95 -21.22 -1.42
N LEU A 104 7.41 -20.99 -2.61
CA LEU A 104 5.99 -21.16 -2.91
C LEU A 104 5.54 -22.61 -2.71
N SER A 105 4.32 -22.77 -2.20
CA SER A 105 3.58 -24.03 -2.22
C SER A 105 3.10 -24.36 -3.64
N GLU A 106 2.55 -25.56 -3.81
CA GLU A 106 1.94 -25.95 -5.09
C GLU A 106 0.75 -25.06 -5.47
N ARG A 107 -0.01 -24.54 -4.50
CA ARG A 107 -1.06 -23.54 -4.79
C ARG A 107 -0.46 -22.17 -5.09
N GLY A 108 0.63 -21.80 -4.43
CA GLY A 108 1.37 -20.57 -4.73
C GLY A 108 1.93 -20.53 -6.15
N ARG A 109 2.45 -21.65 -6.67
CA ARG A 109 2.91 -21.74 -8.08
C ARG A 109 1.78 -21.61 -9.07
N ARG A 110 0.64 -22.26 -8.81
CA ARG A 110 -0.57 -22.07 -9.62
C ARG A 110 -1.03 -20.61 -9.61
N TYR A 111 -0.93 -19.94 -8.46
CA TYR A 111 -1.23 -18.51 -8.37
C TYR A 111 -0.28 -17.65 -9.19
N ALA A 112 1.03 -17.93 -9.15
CA ALA A 112 2.03 -17.23 -9.96
C ALA A 112 1.69 -17.28 -11.46
N GLN A 113 1.34 -18.47 -11.97
CA GLN A 113 0.93 -18.67 -13.36
C GLN A 113 -0.37 -17.92 -13.69
N ALA A 114 -1.37 -17.97 -12.80
CA ALA A 114 -2.63 -17.26 -13.00
C ALA A 114 -2.45 -15.73 -12.94
N LEU A 115 -1.55 -15.24 -12.09
CA LEU A 115 -1.19 -13.83 -11.99
C LEU A 115 -0.52 -13.36 -13.29
N ALA A 116 0.47 -14.10 -13.80
CA ALA A 116 1.14 -13.79 -15.07
C ALA A 116 0.13 -13.70 -16.21
N LYS A 117 -0.73 -14.72 -16.35
CA LYS A 117 -1.80 -14.73 -17.35
C LYS A 117 -2.75 -13.53 -17.20
N TYR A 118 -3.21 -13.24 -15.97
CA TYR A 118 -4.10 -12.11 -15.72
C TYR A 118 -3.47 -10.77 -16.14
N ILE A 119 -2.20 -10.55 -15.77
CA ILE A 119 -1.47 -9.32 -16.08
C ILE A 119 -1.25 -9.17 -17.59
N ASP A 120 -0.89 -10.24 -18.28
CA ASP A 120 -0.76 -10.25 -19.74
C ASP A 120 -2.10 -9.91 -20.41
N GLU A 121 -3.21 -10.45 -19.93
CA GLU A 121 -4.56 -10.16 -20.45
C GLU A 121 -4.96 -8.68 -20.27
N GLN A 122 -4.41 -7.97 -19.28
CA GLN A 122 -4.71 -6.56 -19.07
C GLN A 122 -4.02 -5.63 -20.09
N GLN A 123 -3.00 -6.11 -20.82
CA GLN A 123 -2.26 -5.34 -21.83
C GLN A 123 -1.78 -3.95 -21.30
N ILE A 124 -1.20 -3.94 -20.11
CA ILE A 124 -0.84 -2.70 -19.39
C ILE A 124 0.44 -2.11 -19.98
N GLU A 125 0.31 -0.99 -20.69
CA GLU A 125 1.45 -0.26 -21.24
C GLU A 125 2.36 0.28 -20.11
N GLY A 126 3.68 0.12 -20.30
CA GLY A 126 4.68 0.66 -19.36
C GLY A 126 4.66 0.03 -17.97
N LEU A 127 4.06 -1.16 -17.80
CA LEU A 127 4.02 -1.84 -16.51
C LEU A 127 5.43 -2.10 -15.97
N ARG A 128 5.66 -1.74 -14.71
CA ARG A 128 6.84 -2.17 -13.94
C ARG A 128 6.44 -3.14 -12.84
N VAL A 129 7.31 -4.10 -12.53
CA VAL A 129 7.06 -5.09 -11.49
C VAL A 129 8.08 -4.93 -10.38
N TRP A 130 7.61 -4.74 -9.14
CA TRP A 130 8.47 -4.66 -7.97
C TRP A 130 8.25 -5.85 -7.06
N THR A 131 9.36 -6.39 -6.56
CA THR A 131 9.36 -7.50 -5.62
C THR A 131 10.21 -7.18 -4.41
N SER A 132 9.98 -7.91 -3.32
CA SER A 132 10.95 -8.03 -2.25
C SER A 132 12.17 -8.87 -2.67
N TRP A 133 13.17 -8.99 -1.81
CA TRP A 133 14.29 -9.90 -1.99
C TRP A 133 14.00 -11.35 -1.58
N LEU A 134 12.84 -11.64 -1.01
CA LEU A 134 12.47 -12.97 -0.53
C LEU A 134 11.99 -13.86 -1.69
N LYS A 135 12.38 -15.13 -1.68
CA LYS A 135 12.18 -16.09 -2.78
C LYS A 135 10.75 -16.15 -3.26
N ARG A 136 9.80 -16.17 -2.33
CA ARG A 136 8.37 -16.28 -2.62
C ARG A 136 7.85 -15.14 -3.51
N THR A 137 8.29 -13.88 -3.33
CA THR A 137 7.85 -12.79 -4.22
C THR A 137 8.48 -12.91 -5.60
N ILE A 138 9.76 -13.30 -5.66
CA ILE A 138 10.51 -13.49 -6.91
C ILE A 138 9.92 -14.63 -7.73
N GLN A 139 9.61 -15.77 -7.09
CA GLN A 139 8.97 -16.91 -7.73
C GLN A 139 7.55 -16.58 -8.23
N THR A 140 6.83 -15.69 -7.55
CA THR A 140 5.46 -15.31 -7.92
C THR A 140 5.40 -14.57 -9.24
N VAL A 141 6.45 -13.82 -9.58
CA VAL A 141 6.50 -13.00 -10.80
C VAL A 141 7.39 -13.58 -11.90
N ALA A 142 7.88 -14.81 -11.72
CA ALA A 142 8.86 -15.41 -12.63
C ALA A 142 8.40 -15.41 -14.10
N ASP A 143 7.09 -15.60 -14.31
CA ASP A 143 6.47 -15.66 -15.64
C ASP A 143 5.79 -14.34 -16.06
N VAL A 144 5.90 -13.27 -15.27
CA VAL A 144 5.31 -11.95 -15.62
C VAL A 144 6.25 -11.21 -16.58
N ASN A 145 5.77 -10.94 -17.80
CA ASN A 145 6.56 -10.31 -18.86
C ASN A 145 6.58 -8.77 -18.77
N ALA A 146 7.31 -8.25 -17.78
CA ALA A 146 7.54 -6.82 -17.61
C ALA A 146 8.89 -6.57 -16.89
N PRO A 147 9.50 -5.37 -17.03
CA PRO A 147 10.71 -5.03 -16.29
C PRO A 147 10.54 -5.23 -14.77
N GLN A 148 11.42 -6.02 -14.18
CA GLN A 148 11.33 -6.41 -12.77
C GLN A 148 12.45 -5.78 -11.94
N GLU A 149 12.09 -5.20 -10.79
CA GLU A 149 13.00 -4.58 -9.84
C GLU A 149 12.84 -5.20 -8.45
N ARG A 150 13.95 -5.28 -7.71
CA ARG A 150 13.98 -5.89 -6.36
C ARG A 150 14.32 -4.84 -5.32
N TRP A 151 13.40 -4.62 -4.40
CA TRP A 151 13.51 -3.62 -3.35
C TRP A 151 13.64 -4.31 -2.01
N LYS A 152 14.79 -4.15 -1.34
CA LYS A 152 14.98 -4.71 0.01
C LYS A 152 13.98 -4.11 1.01
N ALA A 153 13.58 -2.85 0.80
CA ALA A 153 12.53 -2.17 1.54
C ALA A 153 11.15 -2.84 1.41
N LEU A 154 10.93 -3.73 0.43
CA LEU A 154 9.70 -4.51 0.29
C LEU A 154 9.75 -5.87 1.00
N ASN A 155 10.82 -6.20 1.73
CA ASN A 155 10.86 -7.42 2.56
C ASN A 155 9.78 -7.35 3.66
N GLU A 156 9.26 -8.51 4.05
CA GLU A 156 8.29 -8.63 5.14
C GLU A 156 8.83 -8.01 6.43
N ILE A 157 7.93 -7.63 7.34
CA ILE A 157 8.28 -7.20 8.69
C ILE A 157 9.17 -8.26 9.37
N ASP A 158 10.30 -7.82 9.93
CA ASP A 158 11.21 -8.69 10.66
C ASP A 158 10.62 -9.02 12.04
N ALA A 159 10.30 -10.30 12.28
CA ALA A 159 9.78 -10.76 13.56
C ALA A 159 10.89 -11.04 14.60
N GLY A 160 12.15 -10.78 14.27
CA GLY A 160 13.31 -10.90 15.17
C GLY A 160 13.43 -12.30 15.74
N ILE A 161 13.41 -12.42 17.06
CA ILE A 161 13.49 -13.73 17.73
C ILE A 161 12.26 -14.63 17.48
N CYS A 162 11.18 -14.10 16.91
CA CYS A 162 9.94 -14.81 16.60
C CYS A 162 9.85 -15.26 15.13
N GLU A 163 10.91 -15.06 14.33
CA GLU A 163 10.99 -15.60 12.97
C GLU A 163 10.83 -17.13 12.98
N GLU A 164 10.13 -17.65 11.96
CA GLU A 164 9.88 -19.08 11.76
C GLU A 164 9.14 -19.76 12.92
N MET A 165 8.25 -19.02 13.61
CA MET A 165 7.36 -19.53 14.65
C MET A 165 5.89 -19.41 14.26
N THR A 166 5.04 -20.30 14.80
CA THR A 166 3.59 -20.10 14.74
C THR A 166 3.15 -19.06 15.78
N TYR A 167 1.95 -18.50 15.64
CA TYR A 167 1.39 -17.65 16.70
C TYR A 167 1.18 -18.41 18.02
N GLU A 168 0.89 -19.72 17.95
CA GLU A 168 0.80 -20.60 19.12
C GLU A 168 2.15 -20.73 19.83
N ASP A 169 3.24 -20.97 19.08
CA ASP A 169 4.59 -21.03 19.64
C ASP A 169 4.98 -19.71 20.33
N ILE A 170 4.66 -18.58 19.70
CA ILE A 170 4.95 -17.25 20.27
C ILE A 170 4.14 -17.02 21.55
N GLN A 171 2.86 -17.38 21.56
CA GLN A 171 2.01 -17.26 22.75
C GLN A 171 2.54 -18.12 23.91
N GLN A 172 3.01 -19.34 23.63
CA GLN A 172 3.52 -20.25 24.66
C GLN A 172 4.91 -19.84 25.17
N ARG A 173 5.82 -19.43 24.27
CA ARG A 173 7.22 -19.14 24.60
C ARG A 173 7.43 -17.70 25.08
N PHE A 174 6.64 -16.75 24.56
CA PHE A 174 6.75 -15.32 24.82
C PHE A 174 5.36 -14.70 25.09
N PRO A 175 4.63 -15.15 26.13
CA PRO A 175 3.25 -14.74 26.39
C PRO A 175 3.10 -13.22 26.59
N GLU A 176 4.06 -12.58 27.27
CA GLU A 176 4.04 -11.14 27.50
C GLU A 176 4.24 -10.36 26.19
N GLU A 177 5.13 -10.81 25.31
CA GLU A 177 5.35 -10.21 23.99
C GLU A 177 4.11 -10.35 23.09
N PHE A 178 3.50 -11.54 23.09
CA PHE A 178 2.27 -11.82 22.35
C PHE A 178 1.13 -10.87 22.79
N LYS A 179 0.97 -10.70 24.10
CA LYS A 179 -0.01 -9.78 24.70
C LYS A 179 0.31 -8.30 24.40
N ALA A 180 1.57 -7.89 24.55
CA ALA A 180 2.01 -6.52 24.28
C ALA A 180 1.74 -6.13 22.82
N ARG A 181 2.00 -7.06 21.89
CA ARG A 181 1.69 -6.88 20.47
C ARG A 181 0.20 -6.69 20.19
N ASP A 182 -0.68 -7.35 20.94
CA ASP A 182 -2.12 -7.17 20.79
C ASP A 182 -2.61 -5.82 21.33
N GLN A 183 -1.98 -5.31 22.39
CA GLN A 183 -2.33 -4.04 23.01
C GLN A 183 -1.98 -2.84 22.12
N ASN A 184 -0.82 -2.87 21.46
CA ASN A 184 -0.37 -1.80 20.57
C ASN A 184 0.37 -2.36 19.36
N LYS A 185 -0.37 -2.97 18.43
CA LYS A 185 0.20 -3.67 17.28
C LYS A 185 1.00 -2.77 16.32
N PHE A 186 0.69 -1.47 16.28
CA PHE A 186 1.39 -0.53 15.41
C PHE A 186 2.80 -0.23 15.93
N ALA A 187 2.91 0.18 17.20
CA ALA A 187 4.18 0.61 17.80
C ALA A 187 4.98 -0.53 18.43
N TYR A 188 4.36 -1.69 18.72
CA TYR A 188 5.06 -2.87 19.23
C TYR A 188 6.17 -3.28 18.25
N ARG A 189 7.40 -3.34 18.75
CA ARG A 189 8.57 -3.81 18.03
C ARG A 189 8.94 -5.19 18.53
N TYR A 190 9.01 -6.18 17.62
CA TYR A 190 9.52 -7.50 18.02
C TYR A 190 10.94 -7.39 18.59
N PRO A 191 11.29 -8.18 19.63
CA PRO A 191 12.66 -8.19 20.13
C PRO A 191 13.65 -8.56 19.02
N ARG A 192 14.60 -7.66 18.75
CA ARG A 192 15.56 -7.75 17.63
C ARG A 192 14.93 -7.79 16.24
N GLY A 193 13.71 -7.27 16.10
CA GLY A 193 12.98 -7.14 14.84
C GLY A 193 12.41 -5.73 14.67
N GLU A 194 11.29 -5.65 13.95
CA GLU A 194 10.64 -4.40 13.54
C GLU A 194 9.24 -4.24 14.17
N SER A 195 8.77 -2.99 14.22
CA SER A 195 7.35 -2.63 14.38
C SER A 195 6.72 -2.25 13.04
N TYR A 196 5.40 -2.02 13.01
CA TYR A 196 4.77 -1.41 11.83
C TYR A 196 5.24 0.05 11.64
N GLU A 197 5.59 0.75 12.73
CA GLU A 197 6.17 2.09 12.67
C GLU A 197 7.53 2.08 11.95
N ASP A 198 8.42 1.12 12.26
CA ASP A 198 9.69 0.94 11.53
C ASP A 198 9.44 0.66 10.05
N LEU A 199 8.42 -0.17 9.77
CA LEU A 199 8.06 -0.54 8.42
C LEU A 199 7.55 0.66 7.60
N VAL A 200 6.78 1.57 8.20
CA VAL A 200 6.33 2.82 7.55
C VAL A 200 7.53 3.69 7.17
N VAL A 201 8.50 3.85 8.07
CA VAL A 201 9.74 4.61 7.79
C VAL A 201 10.55 3.93 6.68
N ARG A 202 10.70 2.60 6.74
CA ARG A 202 11.43 1.83 5.72
C ARG A 202 10.78 1.90 4.33
N LEU A 203 9.46 1.99 4.26
CA LEU A 203 8.72 2.05 3.00
C LEU A 203 8.60 3.45 2.42
N GLU A 204 9.05 4.48 3.12
CA GLU A 204 8.95 5.86 2.66
C GLU A 204 9.54 6.07 1.24
N PRO A 205 10.74 5.56 0.88
CA PRO A 205 11.25 5.67 -0.50
C PRO A 205 10.41 4.91 -1.53
N VAL A 206 9.76 3.81 -1.13
CA VAL A 206 8.87 3.03 -1.99
C VAL A 206 7.61 3.85 -2.30
N MET A 207 7.02 4.52 -1.29
CA MET A 207 5.84 5.37 -1.50
C MET A 207 6.14 6.52 -2.47
N MET A 208 7.31 7.15 -2.32
CA MET A 208 7.73 8.23 -3.23
C MET A 208 7.87 7.75 -4.67
N GLU A 209 8.44 6.56 -4.87
CA GLU A 209 8.55 5.98 -6.21
C GLU A 209 7.16 5.57 -6.77
N LEU A 210 6.23 5.09 -5.93
CA LEU A 210 4.85 4.80 -6.37
C LEU A 210 4.10 6.08 -6.80
N GLU A 211 4.40 7.20 -6.17
CA GLU A 211 3.84 8.50 -6.57
C GLU A 211 4.40 9.03 -7.89
N ARG A 212 5.67 8.72 -8.16
CA ARG A 212 6.40 9.17 -9.36
C ARG A 212 6.10 8.35 -10.60
N GLN A 213 5.72 7.09 -10.43
CA GLN A 213 5.62 6.12 -11.50
C GLN A 213 4.22 5.99 -12.05
N GLY A 214 4.12 5.50 -13.29
CA GLY A 214 2.85 5.13 -13.92
C GLY A 214 2.31 3.80 -13.39
N ASN A 215 2.16 2.82 -14.28
CA ASN A 215 1.59 1.52 -13.94
C ASN A 215 2.61 0.63 -13.23
N VAL A 216 2.29 0.16 -12.03
CA VAL A 216 3.19 -0.68 -11.22
C VAL A 216 2.45 -1.86 -10.62
N LEU A 217 3.02 -3.05 -10.72
CA LEU A 217 2.65 -4.24 -9.96
C LEU A 217 3.63 -4.45 -8.82
N VAL A 218 3.17 -4.34 -7.57
CA VAL A 218 3.96 -4.62 -6.37
C VAL A 218 3.58 -5.99 -5.82
N VAL A 219 4.53 -6.93 -5.84
CA VAL A 219 4.40 -8.24 -5.22
C VAL A 219 5.22 -8.30 -3.93
N SER A 220 4.52 -8.29 -2.79
CA SER A 220 5.15 -8.21 -1.47
C SER A 220 4.44 -9.09 -0.44
N HIS A 221 4.32 -8.65 0.80
CA HIS A 221 3.93 -9.45 1.95
C HIS A 221 2.80 -8.81 2.75
N GLN A 222 2.32 -9.50 3.78
CA GLN A 222 1.09 -9.08 4.46
C GLN A 222 1.28 -7.78 5.23
N ALA A 223 2.36 -7.60 5.99
CA ALA A 223 2.54 -6.35 6.75
C ALA A 223 2.90 -5.18 5.82
N VAL A 224 3.75 -5.43 4.82
CA VAL A 224 4.18 -4.43 3.84
C VAL A 224 2.99 -3.85 3.08
N LEU A 225 2.14 -4.71 2.51
CA LEU A 225 1.01 -4.24 1.71
C LEU A 225 -0.07 -3.57 2.56
N ARG A 226 -0.19 -3.89 3.85
CA ARG A 226 -1.03 -3.11 4.77
C ARG A 226 -0.56 -1.66 4.85
N CYS A 227 0.75 -1.42 4.95
CA CYS A 227 1.29 -0.06 4.97
C CYS A 227 1.03 0.68 3.65
N VAL A 228 1.23 0.02 2.50
CA VAL A 228 0.96 0.62 1.19
C VAL A 228 -0.53 0.93 1.02
N LEU A 229 -1.41 0.01 1.41
CA LEU A 229 -2.86 0.25 1.37
C LEU A 229 -3.29 1.36 2.31
N ALA A 230 -2.73 1.41 3.52
CA ALA A 230 -3.07 2.45 4.48
C ALA A 230 -2.73 3.84 3.95
N TYR A 231 -1.61 3.98 3.25
CA TYR A 231 -1.22 5.23 2.59
C TYR A 231 -2.24 5.66 1.53
N PHE A 232 -2.60 4.78 0.58
CA PHE A 232 -3.52 5.14 -0.51
C PHE A 232 -4.99 5.27 -0.07
N LEU A 233 -5.36 4.69 1.07
CA LEU A 233 -6.74 4.67 1.58
C LEU A 233 -6.94 5.54 2.82
N ASP A 234 -5.95 6.38 3.14
CA ASP A 234 -5.96 7.31 4.28
C ASP A 234 -6.38 6.62 5.59
N LYS A 235 -5.69 5.51 5.92
CA LYS A 235 -5.98 4.71 7.12
C LYS A 235 -5.08 5.09 8.26
N SER A 236 -5.69 5.17 9.45
CA SER A 236 -4.99 5.50 10.69
C SER A 236 -4.00 4.42 11.11
N ALA A 237 -3.06 4.79 11.99
CA ALA A 237 -2.10 3.88 12.60
C ALA A 237 -2.79 2.72 13.36
N ASP A 238 -3.99 2.95 13.91
CA ASP A 238 -4.77 1.93 14.61
C ASP A 238 -5.42 0.92 13.66
N GLU A 239 -5.82 1.35 12.46
CA GLU A 239 -6.44 0.50 11.45
C GLU A 239 -5.41 -0.30 10.62
N LEU A 240 -4.27 0.34 10.31
CA LEU A 240 -3.25 -0.17 9.38
C LEU A 240 -2.83 -1.64 9.68
N PRO A 241 -2.47 -2.03 10.92
CA PRO A 241 -2.03 -3.40 11.22
C PRO A 241 -3.10 -4.50 11.04
N TYR A 242 -4.36 -4.10 10.80
CA TYR A 242 -5.52 -4.97 10.68
C TYR A 242 -6.20 -4.90 9.31
N LEU A 243 -5.68 -4.12 8.35
CA LEU A 243 -6.20 -4.15 6.99
C LEU A 243 -6.12 -5.56 6.39
N LYS A 244 -7.16 -5.95 5.63
CA LYS A 244 -7.23 -7.28 5.02
C LYS A 244 -6.48 -7.29 3.70
N VAL A 245 -5.47 -8.15 3.61
CA VAL A 245 -4.67 -8.40 2.40
C VAL A 245 -4.61 -9.91 2.19
N PRO A 246 -5.67 -10.53 1.67
CA PRO A 246 -5.73 -11.98 1.49
C PRO A 246 -4.69 -12.47 0.48
N LEU A 247 -4.27 -13.73 0.62
CA LEU A 247 -3.49 -14.40 -0.42
C LEU A 247 -4.32 -14.54 -1.70
N HIS A 248 -3.62 -14.68 -2.82
CA HIS A 248 -4.19 -14.95 -4.14
C HIS A 248 -5.24 -13.93 -4.64
N THR A 249 -5.14 -12.71 -4.12
CA THR A 249 -6.01 -11.59 -4.50
C THR A 249 -5.14 -10.45 -4.99
N ILE A 250 -5.52 -9.86 -6.12
CA ILE A 250 -4.93 -8.66 -6.68
C ILE A 250 -5.79 -7.49 -6.19
N ILE A 251 -5.17 -6.50 -5.59
CA ILE A 251 -5.82 -5.27 -5.17
C ILE A 251 -5.41 -4.19 -6.16
N LYS A 252 -6.36 -3.77 -6.98
CA LYS A 252 -6.16 -2.75 -8.01
C LYS A 252 -6.56 -1.40 -7.45
N LEU A 253 -5.60 -0.48 -7.44
CA LEU A 253 -5.73 0.89 -6.96
C LEU A 253 -5.74 1.84 -8.15
N THR A 254 -6.77 2.67 -8.24
CA THR A 254 -6.87 3.74 -9.24
C THR A 254 -6.97 5.09 -8.52
N PRO A 255 -5.86 5.86 -8.43
CA PRO A 255 -5.87 7.19 -7.85
C PRO A 255 -6.90 8.09 -8.55
N VAL A 256 -7.68 8.82 -7.76
CA VAL A 256 -8.65 9.83 -8.20
C VAL A 256 -8.43 11.12 -7.39
N ALA A 257 -9.04 12.23 -7.81
CA ALA A 257 -8.72 13.55 -7.27
C ALA A 257 -8.79 13.68 -5.73
N TYR A 258 -9.67 12.92 -5.06
CA TYR A 258 -9.83 12.95 -3.60
C TYR A 258 -9.78 11.54 -2.98
N GLY A 259 -8.91 10.67 -3.47
CA GLY A 259 -8.68 9.36 -2.86
C GLY A 259 -8.26 8.31 -3.88
N CYS A 260 -8.62 7.06 -3.60
CA CYS A 260 -8.25 5.94 -4.45
C CYS A 260 -9.44 4.97 -4.58
N LYS A 261 -9.78 4.60 -5.81
CA LYS A 261 -10.72 3.50 -6.05
C LYS A 261 -9.99 2.18 -5.83
N VAL A 262 -10.65 1.24 -5.17
CA VAL A 262 -10.10 -0.08 -4.85
C VAL A 262 -10.98 -1.16 -5.44
N GLU A 263 -10.35 -2.06 -6.20
CA GLU A 263 -11.01 -3.27 -6.71
C GLU A 263 -10.23 -4.50 -6.22
N HIS A 264 -10.94 -5.50 -5.70
CA HIS A 264 -10.35 -6.77 -5.27
C HIS A 264 -10.66 -7.84 -6.32
N ILE A 265 -9.62 -8.32 -7.00
CA ILE A 265 -9.70 -9.39 -7.98
C ILE A 265 -9.14 -10.68 -7.36
N MET A 266 -10.02 -11.55 -6.90
CA MET A 266 -9.64 -12.85 -6.36
C MET A 266 -9.46 -13.86 -7.49
N LEU A 267 -8.26 -14.41 -7.65
CA LEU A 267 -8.04 -15.49 -8.61
C LEU A 267 -8.58 -16.81 -8.03
N PRO A 268 -9.12 -17.74 -8.85
CA PRO A 268 -9.84 -18.93 -8.39
C PRO A 268 -8.90 -20.03 -7.89
N ILE A 269 -8.01 -19.69 -6.96
CA ILE A 269 -7.00 -20.58 -6.39
C ILE A 269 -7.04 -20.40 -4.88
N HIS A 270 -7.48 -21.45 -4.19
CA HIS A 270 -7.57 -21.44 -2.73
C HIS A 270 -6.21 -21.14 -2.06
N ALA A 271 -6.24 -20.50 -0.90
CA ALA A 271 -5.11 -20.29 -0.02
C ALA A 271 -5.54 -20.30 1.45
N VAL A 272 -4.62 -20.62 2.35
CA VAL A 272 -4.85 -20.48 3.80
C VAL A 272 -5.13 -19.03 4.20
N ASP A 273 -5.96 -18.83 5.21
CA ASP A 273 -6.17 -17.53 5.82
C ASP A 273 -5.07 -17.23 6.85
N THR A 274 -4.37 -16.11 6.67
CA THR A 274 -3.28 -15.64 7.54
C THR A 274 -3.63 -14.36 8.29
N HIS A 275 -4.89 -13.90 8.17
CA HIS A 275 -5.36 -12.70 8.84
C HIS A 275 -5.82 -13.01 10.26
N ARG A 276 -5.13 -12.46 11.25
CA ARG A 276 -5.58 -12.42 12.65
C ARG A 276 -6.24 -11.07 12.94
N ALA A 277 -7.51 -11.10 13.36
CA ALA A 277 -8.27 -9.92 13.74
C ALA A 277 -7.69 -9.27 15.01
N LYS A 278 -8.14 -8.06 15.34
CA LYS A 278 -7.84 -7.45 16.64
C LYS A 278 -8.61 -8.25 17.70
N PRO A 279 -7.94 -8.88 18.69
CA PRO A 279 -8.65 -9.63 19.71
C PRO A 279 -9.39 -8.68 20.65
N GLU A 280 -10.53 -9.10 21.18
CA GLU A 280 -11.26 -8.35 22.21
C GLU A 280 -10.47 -8.31 23.52
N VAL A 281 -9.79 -9.42 23.85
CA VAL A 281 -8.92 -9.54 25.03
C VAL A 281 -7.49 -9.82 24.56
N PRO A 282 -6.52 -8.90 24.82
CA PRO A 282 -5.12 -9.10 24.43
C PRO A 282 -4.53 -10.39 24.99
N GLY A 283 -3.76 -11.10 24.17
CA GLY A 283 -3.12 -12.36 24.54
C GLY A 283 -3.94 -13.61 24.23
N GLN A 284 -5.17 -13.48 23.72
CA GLN A 284 -5.97 -14.61 23.25
C GLN A 284 -5.59 -15.03 21.82
N LEU A 285 -5.59 -16.33 21.56
CA LEU A 285 -5.30 -16.88 20.22
C LEU A 285 -6.58 -17.45 19.62
N ASP A 286 -6.90 -17.04 18.39
CA ASP A 286 -8.07 -17.58 17.68
C ASP A 286 -7.86 -19.08 17.41
N ALA A 287 -8.93 -19.88 17.52
CA ALA A 287 -8.87 -21.32 17.35
C ALA A 287 -8.27 -21.77 15.99
N LYS A 288 -8.38 -20.95 14.94
CA LYS A 288 -7.80 -21.24 13.61
C LYS A 288 -6.27 -21.19 13.55
N PHE A 289 -5.64 -20.61 14.56
CA PHE A 289 -4.19 -20.54 14.70
C PHE A 289 -3.64 -21.54 15.73
N VAL A 290 -4.50 -22.40 16.29
CA VAL A 290 -4.12 -23.48 17.19
C VAL A 290 -3.90 -24.75 16.36
N GLY A 291 -2.71 -25.35 16.48
CA GLY A 291 -2.30 -26.46 15.63
C GLY A 291 -1.98 -26.06 14.18
N LYS A 292 -1.81 -27.06 13.31
CA LYS A 292 -1.51 -26.79 11.89
C LYS A 292 -2.73 -26.16 11.20
N PRO A 293 -2.54 -25.11 10.37
CA PRO A 293 -3.61 -24.52 9.59
C PRO A 293 -4.38 -25.60 8.82
N ASP A 294 -5.72 -25.54 8.85
CA ASP A 294 -6.54 -26.43 8.03
C ASP A 294 -6.20 -26.18 6.55
N PRO A 295 -5.66 -27.17 5.82
CA PRO A 295 -5.32 -26.98 4.42
C PRO A 295 -6.57 -26.79 3.54
N ASN A 296 -7.78 -27.10 4.04
CA ASN A 296 -9.02 -27.15 3.25
C ASN A 296 -10.32 -26.83 4.07
N PRO A 297 -10.49 -25.63 4.63
CA PRO A 297 -11.70 -25.28 5.41
C PRO A 297 -12.99 -25.24 4.56
N ALA A 298 -12.88 -25.23 3.22
CA ALA A 298 -13.99 -25.09 2.28
C ALA A 298 -14.85 -26.36 2.09
N GLU A 299 -14.44 -27.52 2.62
CA GLU A 299 -15.28 -28.74 2.62
C GLU A 299 -16.24 -28.82 3.83
N LYS A 300 -16.24 -27.79 4.69
CA LYS A 300 -17.16 -27.67 5.82
C LYS A 300 -18.01 -26.39 5.72
N LYS A 301 -18.78 -26.24 4.65
CA LYS A 301 -19.97 -25.37 4.62
C LYS A 301 -20.99 -25.90 3.63
#